data_AF-A0A0M9BSU9-F1
#
_entry.id   AF-A0A0M9BSU9-F1
#
_cell.length_a   1.000
_cell.length_b   1.000
_cell.length_c   1.000
_cell.angle_alpha   90.00
_cell.angle_beta   90.00
_cell.angle_gamma   90.00
#
_symmetry.space_group_name_H-M   'P 1'
#
loop_
_entity.id
_entity.type
_entity.pdbx_description
1 polymer ?
#
loop_
_entity_poly.entity_id
_entity_poly.type
_entity_poly.pdbx_seq_one_letter_code
_entity_poly.pdbx_strand_id
1 'polypeptide(L)'
;MVEQSKTKQHHLSMQNRKLLDLTGVSNVESFDSEEFLLQTELGHLTIRGHNLHIKNLSLEDGLLSIEGTVSSLQYLDPGSQSKNGKGLFGKMFR
;
A
#
# COMPACT_ATOMS: atom_id res chain seq x y z
N MET A 1 -22.71 -13.40 -19.70
CA MET A 1 -22.42 -11.97 -19.54
C MET A 1 -21.21 -11.91 -18.61
N VAL A 2 -20.02 -11.62 -19.15
CA VAL A 2 -18.83 -11.43 -18.31
C VAL A 2 -18.89 -9.98 -17.86
N GLU A 3 -19.11 -9.79 -16.57
CA GLU A 3 -19.06 -8.50 -15.92
C GLU A 3 -17.64 -7.96 -16.12
N GLN A 4 -17.50 -6.99 -17.04
CA GLN A 4 -16.28 -6.21 -17.15
C GLN A 4 -16.19 -5.41 -15.85
N SER A 5 -15.49 -5.97 -14.86
CA SER A 5 -15.05 -5.21 -13.70
C SER A 5 -14.27 -4.03 -14.25
N LYS A 6 -14.87 -2.83 -14.18
CA LYS A 6 -14.11 -1.59 -14.33
C LYS A 6 -13.01 -1.70 -13.29
N THR A 7 -11.79 -1.97 -13.72
CA THR A 7 -10.61 -1.88 -12.89
C THR A 7 -10.61 -0.47 -12.33
N LYS A 8 -11.01 -0.30 -11.07
CA LYS A 8 -10.92 1.02 -10.44
C LYS A 8 -9.43 1.34 -10.44
N GLN A 9 -9.10 2.50 -11.00
CA GLN A 9 -7.70 2.86 -11.15
C GLN A 9 -7.12 3.09 -9.76
N HIS A 10 -6.05 2.36 -9.45
CA HIS A 10 -5.24 2.61 -8.26
C HIS A 10 -4.21 3.68 -8.59
N HIS A 11 -4.37 4.85 -7.98
CA HIS A 11 -3.51 6.01 -8.14
C HIS A 11 -2.88 6.37 -6.80
N LEU A 12 -1.61 6.77 -6.86
CA LEU A 12 -0.86 7.22 -5.70
C LEU A 12 -0.15 8.52 -6.05
N SER A 13 -0.42 9.57 -5.28
CA SER A 13 0.19 10.89 -5.43
C SER A 13 0.89 11.27 -4.14
N MET A 14 2.16 11.67 -4.22
CA MET A 14 2.96 12.04 -3.06
C MET A 14 3.55 13.44 -3.26
N GLN A 15 3.36 14.31 -2.26
CA GLN A 15 3.90 15.67 -2.27
C GLN A 15 4.90 15.83 -1.13
N ASN A 16 6.15 16.12 -1.47
CA ASN A 16 7.25 16.40 -0.53
C ASN A 16 7.46 15.32 0.56
N ARG A 17 7.00 14.08 0.32
CA ARG A 17 6.91 13.02 1.34
C ARG A 17 6.08 13.39 2.57
N LYS A 18 5.22 14.41 2.47
CA LYS A 18 4.40 14.96 3.57
C LYS A 18 2.92 14.68 3.44
N LEU A 19 2.42 14.66 2.21
CA LEU A 19 1.05 14.33 1.88
C LEU A 19 1.06 13.18 0.89
N LEU A 20 0.27 12.16 1.17
CA LEU A 20 0.11 10.97 0.34
C LEU A 20 -1.37 10.72 0.11
N ASP A 21 -1.80 10.76 -1.15
CA ASP A 21 -3.17 10.47 -1.57
C ASP A 21 -3.21 9.15 -2.34
N LEU A 22 -4.15 8.28 -1.99
CA LEU A 22 -4.35 6.97 -2.60
C LEU A 22 -5.81 6.76 -3.00
N THR A 23 -6.02 6.07 -4.12
CA THR A 23 -7.33 5.53 -4.54
C THR A 23 -7.34 4.00 -4.50
N GLY A 24 -8.49 3.36 -4.60
CA GLY A 24 -8.59 1.89 -4.59
C GLY A 24 -8.21 1.25 -3.25
N VAL A 25 -8.37 1.98 -2.14
CA VAL A 25 -8.24 1.44 -0.77
C VAL A 25 -9.57 0.82 -0.37
N SER A 26 -9.60 -0.49 -0.15
CA SER A 26 -10.83 -1.19 0.26
C SER A 26 -10.98 -1.31 1.77
N ASN A 27 -9.87 -1.31 2.51
CA ASN A 27 -9.88 -1.34 3.97
C ASN A 27 -8.57 -0.80 4.57
N VAL A 28 -8.64 -0.30 5.81
CA VAL A 28 -7.48 -0.01 6.66
C VAL A 28 -7.44 -1.08 7.74
N GLU A 29 -6.45 -1.99 7.68
CA GLU A 29 -6.35 -3.10 8.64
C GLU A 29 -5.78 -2.64 9.98
N SER A 30 -4.74 -1.80 9.94
CA SER A 30 -4.17 -1.15 11.12
C SER A 30 -3.49 0.16 10.74
N PHE A 31 -3.39 1.09 11.69
CA PHE A 31 -2.62 2.31 11.53
C PHE A 31 -2.16 2.87 12.88
N ASP A 32 -1.02 3.52 12.87
CA ASP A 32 -0.50 4.35 13.95
C ASP A 32 0.36 5.50 13.38
N SER A 33 1.14 6.16 14.24
CA SER A 33 1.99 7.29 13.85
C SER A 33 3.21 6.91 12.99
N GLU A 34 3.52 5.62 12.87
CA GLU A 34 4.71 5.10 12.22
C GLU A 34 4.38 4.16 11.05
N GLU A 35 3.24 3.48 11.07
CA GLU A 35 2.85 2.50 10.05
C GLU A 35 1.35 2.54 9.73
N PHE A 36 1.04 2.32 8.45
CA PHE A 36 -0.30 2.02 7.94
C PHE A 36 -0.27 0.70 7.19
N LEU A 37 -1.20 -0.20 7.50
CA LEU A 37 -1.45 -1.43 6.76
C LEU A 37 -2.81 -1.34 6.06
N LEU A 38 -2.79 -1.33 4.74
CA LEU A 38 -3.95 -1.12 3.89
C LEU A 38 -4.25 -2.38 3.08
N GLN A 39 -5.53 -2.68 2.91
CA GLN A 39 -5.98 -3.56 1.84
C GLN A 39 -6.36 -2.70 0.64
N THR A 40 -5.74 -2.95 -0.50
CA THR A 40 -6.02 -2.27 -1.77
C THR A 40 -6.48 -3.28 -2.82
N GLU A 41 -6.98 -2.78 -3.95
CA GLU A 41 -7.32 -3.63 -5.09
C GLU A 41 -6.10 -4.36 -5.71
N LEU A 42 -4.87 -3.90 -5.41
CA LEU A 42 -3.62 -4.52 -5.85
C LEU A 42 -2.96 -5.39 -4.77
N GLY A 43 -3.67 -5.70 -3.69
CA GLY A 43 -3.16 -6.44 -2.53
C GLY A 43 -2.87 -5.55 -1.33
N HIS A 44 -2.15 -6.09 -0.35
CA HIS A 44 -1.79 -5.35 0.85
C HIS A 44 -0.72 -4.30 0.56
N LEU A 45 -0.87 -3.12 1.11
CA LEU A 45 0.09 -2.02 1.04
C LEU A 45 0.47 -1.59 2.45
N THR A 46 1.76 -1.67 2.76
CA THR A 46 2.34 -1.12 3.99
C THR A 46 2.99 0.23 3.68
N ILE A 47 2.65 1.25 4.46
CA ILE A 47 3.24 2.59 4.39
C ILE A 47 3.90 2.86 5.74
N ARG A 48 5.18 3.22 5.74
CA ARG A 48 5.92 3.55 6.99
C ARG A 48 6.46 4.96 6.95
N GLY A 49 6.63 5.54 8.13
CA GLY A 49 7.03 6.93 8.26
C GLY A 49 7.06 7.41 9.70
N HIS A 50 6.88 8.72 9.87
CA HIS A 50 6.80 9.38 11.16
C HIS A 50 5.67 10.41 11.19
N ASN A 51 4.98 10.49 12.32
CA ASN A 51 3.83 11.36 12.53
C ASN A 51 2.75 11.17 11.44
N LEU A 52 2.57 9.92 11.00
CA LEU A 52 1.54 9.55 10.05
C LEU A 52 0.16 9.64 10.71
N HIS A 53 -0.80 10.22 10.01
CA HIS A 53 -2.19 10.26 10.46
C HIS A 53 -3.12 10.40 9.27
N ILE A 54 -4.37 9.96 9.45
CA ILE A 54 -5.41 10.09 8.43
C ILE A 54 -5.78 11.56 8.32
N LYS A 55 -5.63 12.10 7.10
CA LYS A 55 -6.17 13.41 6.73
C LYS A 55 -7.58 13.30 6.16
N ASN A 56 -7.83 12.29 5.34
CA ASN A 56 -9.14 12.00 4.77
C ASN A 56 -9.32 10.50 4.51
N LEU A 57 -10.52 9.97 4.71
CA LEU A 57 -10.85 8.57 4.44
C LEU A 57 -12.29 8.45 3.92
N SER A 58 -12.45 7.90 2.72
CA SER A 58 -13.72 7.42 2.19
C SER A 58 -13.54 6.02 1.64
N LEU A 59 -13.91 4.99 2.42
CA LEU A 59 -13.82 3.60 1.99
C LEU A 59 -14.82 3.26 0.87
N GLU A 60 -15.96 3.96 0.81
CA GLU A 60 -16.95 3.82 -0.25
C GLU A 60 -16.38 4.24 -1.62
N ASP A 61 -15.72 5.41 -1.64
CA ASP A 61 -15.05 5.93 -2.84
C ASP A 61 -13.67 5.29 -3.07
N GLY A 62 -13.16 4.57 -2.06
CA GLY A 62 -11.83 3.96 -2.04
C GLY A 62 -10.70 4.98 -1.93
N LEU A 63 -10.94 6.14 -1.30
CA LEU A 63 -10.00 7.25 -1.18
C LEU A 63 -9.38 7.30 0.23
N LEU A 64 -8.07 7.49 0.29
CA LEU A 64 -7.32 7.71 1.54
C LEU A 64 -6.28 8.80 1.33
N SER A 65 -6.22 9.76 2.26
CA SER A 65 -5.15 10.76 2.36
C SER A 65 -4.44 10.61 3.69
N ILE A 66 -3.12 10.49 3.67
CA ILE A 66 -2.24 10.40 4.84
C ILE A 66 -1.36 11.64 4.88
N GLU A 67 -1.27 12.26 6.05
CA GLU A 67 -0.32 13.33 6.33
C GLU A 67 0.74 12.86 7.32
N GLY A 68 1.99 13.28 7.11
CA GLY A 68 3.14 12.86 7.90
C GLY A 68 4.35 12.60 7.01
N THR A 69 5.48 12.19 7.59
CA THR A 69 6.70 11.99 6.80
C THR A 69 6.81 10.54 6.34
N VAL A 70 6.56 10.28 5.06
CA VAL A 70 6.63 8.94 4.48
C VAL A 70 8.09 8.52 4.24
N SER A 71 8.45 7.32 4.68
CA SER A 71 9.78 6.72 4.56
C SER A 71 9.80 5.52 3.61
N SER A 72 8.71 4.74 3.53
CA SER A 72 8.61 3.64 2.57
C SER A 72 7.16 3.32 2.20
N LEU A 73 6.97 2.76 1.00
CA LEU A 73 5.74 2.14 0.55
C LEU A 73 6.09 0.74 0.02
N GLN A 74 5.37 -0.28 0.46
CA GLN A 74 5.63 -1.67 0.09
C GLN A 74 4.32 -2.42 -0.17
N TYR A 75 4.11 -2.88 -1.40
CA TYR A 75 3.07 -3.85 -1.68
C TYR A 75 3.56 -5.25 -1.32
N LEU A 76 2.67 -6.05 -0.74
CA LEU A 76 2.86 -7.47 -0.53
C LEU A 76 2.18 -8.21 -1.67
N ASP A 77 2.95 -9.03 -2.39
CA ASP A 77 2.39 -9.86 -3.46
C ASP A 77 1.38 -10.86 -2.85
N PRO A 78 0.18 -11.03 -3.44
CA PRO A 78 -0.79 -12.03 -3.00
C PRO A 78 -0.29 -13.49 -3.07
N GLY A 79 0.94 -13.74 -3.56
CA GLY A 79 1.60 -15.03 -3.60
C GLY A 79 2.78 -15.21 -2.64
N SER A 80 3.15 -14.21 -1.82
CA SER A 80 4.36 -14.25 -0.98
C SER A 80 4.15 -14.88 0.40
N GLN A 81 3.05 -15.60 0.65
CA GLN A 81 3.01 -16.55 1.75
C GLN A 81 4.05 -17.65 1.51
N SER A 82 5.25 -17.41 2.03
CA SER A 82 6.32 -18.35 2.36
C SER A 82 6.18 -19.75 1.76
N LYS A 83 6.38 -19.84 0.46
CA LYS A 83 7.02 -21.00 -0.16
C LYS A 83 8.31 -20.46 -0.75
N ASN A 84 9.36 -20.31 0.05
CA ASN A 84 10.76 -20.33 -0.41
C ASN A 84 11.73 -20.26 0.78
N GLY A 85 11.72 -21.30 1.60
CA GLY A 85 13.00 -21.87 1.98
C GLY A 85 13.68 -22.39 0.70
N LYS A 86 14.94 -21.98 0.48
CA LYS A 86 15.86 -22.39 -0.60
C LYS A 86 15.85 -21.54 -1.87
N GLY A 87 16.82 -20.62 -1.92
CA GLY A 87 17.77 -20.63 -3.04
C GLY A 87 17.72 -19.44 -3.97
N LEU A 88 18.18 -18.26 -3.53
CA LEU A 88 18.66 -17.19 -4.43
C LEU A 88 19.92 -16.48 -3.88
N PHE A 89 20.80 -17.19 -3.15
CA PHE A 89 22.15 -16.74 -2.77
C PHE A 89 23.24 -17.48 -3.57
N GLY A 90 23.09 -17.54 -4.89
CA GLY A 90 23.90 -18.44 -5.73
C GLY A 90 25.03 -17.81 -6.52
N LYS A 91 24.87 -16.61 -7.08
CA LYS A 91 25.74 -16.20 -8.21
C LYS A 91 25.88 -14.68 -8.38
N MET A 92 26.50 -14.02 -7.41
CA MET A 92 27.11 -12.72 -7.67
C MET A 92 28.49 -12.65 -7.04
N PHE A 93 29.41 -13.44 -7.60
CA PHE A 93 30.85 -13.20 -7.53
C PHE A 93 31.35 -12.93 -8.95
N ARG A 94 31.69 -11.67 -9.20
CA ARG A 94 32.86 -11.22 -9.96
C ARG A 94 33.13 -9.77 -9.62
#